data_AF-A0A2X3EFH7-F1
#
_entry.id   AF-A0A2X3EFH7-F1
#
_cell.length_a   1.000
_cell.length_b   1.000
_cell.length_c   1.000
_cell.angle_alpha   90.00
_cell.angle_beta   90.00
_cell.angle_gamma   90.00
#
_symmetry.space_group_name_H-M   'P 1'
#
loop_
_entity.id
_entity.type
_entity.pdbx_description
1 polymer ?
#
loop_
_entity_poly.entity_id
_entity_poly.type
_entity_poly.pdbx_seq_one_letter_code
_entity_poly.pdbx_strand_id
1 'polypeptide(L)'
;MDFWYRYFYKPNVWQKALSVCLLPFSVCYCLIATLKRRLAKKQDFGIPIISVGNLIAGGSGKTPFLIHIANFLSECQYGEICVISRGYKRKSTGLVWVSKNGDILCDVKKSGDEPYLIAKSCKDISVLVCKNREFAIKEAIKSGAQIILLDDGLRFRFAKLDFILRPKESHI
;
A
#
# COMPACT_ATOMS: atom_id res chain seq x y z
N MET A 1 10.56 4.51 -36.17
CA MET A 1 9.17 4.82 -35.74
C MET A 1 8.49 3.51 -35.43
N ASP A 2 8.37 3.23 -34.13
CA ASP A 2 8.04 1.92 -33.59
C ASP A 2 6.69 1.39 -34.07
N PHE A 3 6.66 0.09 -34.36
CA PHE A 3 5.46 -0.70 -34.65
C PHE A 3 4.28 -0.35 -33.73
N TRP A 4 4.56 -0.16 -32.45
CA TRP A 4 3.60 0.21 -31.41
C TRP A 4 2.92 1.57 -31.67
N TYR A 5 3.64 2.58 -32.14
CA TYR A 5 3.07 3.91 -32.38
C TYR A 5 2.04 3.91 -33.52
N ARG A 6 2.32 3.17 -34.61
CA ARG A 6 1.37 3.06 -35.75
C ARG A 6 0.13 2.26 -35.37
N TYR A 7 0.30 1.17 -34.62
CA TYR A 7 -0.81 0.32 -34.20
C TYR A 7 -1.81 1.07 -33.31
N PHE A 8 -1.34 1.89 -32.36
CA PHE A 8 -2.23 2.60 -31.43
C PHE A 8 -2.87 3.88 -31.99
N TYR A 9 -2.23 4.59 -32.93
CA TYR A 9 -2.73 5.89 -33.42
C TYR A 9 -3.34 5.91 -34.82
N LYS A 10 -2.86 5.08 -35.76
CA LYS A 10 -3.43 4.94 -37.12
C LYS A 10 -3.35 3.48 -37.61
N PRO A 11 -4.16 2.56 -37.03
CA PRO A 11 -4.11 1.16 -37.40
C PRO A 11 -4.64 0.93 -38.81
N ASN A 12 -3.91 0.14 -39.60
CA ASN A 12 -4.34 -0.30 -40.92
C ASN A 12 -5.54 -1.26 -40.83
N VAL A 13 -6.28 -1.42 -41.92
CA VAL A 13 -7.50 -2.26 -41.97
C VAL A 13 -7.25 -3.70 -41.48
N TRP A 14 -6.08 -4.26 -41.83
CA TRP A 14 -5.62 -5.58 -41.36
C TRP A 14 -5.36 -5.65 -39.85
N GLN A 15 -4.82 -4.59 -39.25
CA GLN A 15 -4.58 -4.52 -37.80
C GLN A 15 -5.90 -4.42 -37.02
N LYS A 16 -6.89 -3.72 -37.59
CA LYS A 16 -8.25 -3.67 -37.04
C LYS A 16 -8.93 -5.05 -37.12
N ALA A 17 -8.83 -5.74 -38.25
CA ALA A 17 -9.36 -7.09 -38.41
C ALA A 17 -8.73 -8.09 -37.41
N LEU A 18 -7.39 -8.03 -37.23
CA LEU A 18 -6.69 -8.83 -36.23
C LEU A 18 -7.15 -8.50 -34.80
N SER A 19 -7.32 -7.22 -34.46
CA SER A 19 -7.85 -6.80 -33.15
C SER A 19 -9.24 -7.36 -32.88
N VAL A 20 -10.13 -7.31 -33.88
CA VAL A 20 -11.48 -7.87 -33.81
C VAL A 20 -11.44 -9.39 -33.64
N CYS A 21 -10.54 -10.08 -34.34
CA CYS A 21 -10.34 -11.51 -34.20
C CYS A 21 -9.83 -11.92 -32.81
N LEU A 22 -9.05 -11.05 -32.15
CA LEU A 22 -8.54 -11.26 -30.79
C LEU A 22 -9.52 -10.84 -29.68
N LEU A 23 -10.65 -10.19 -30.01
CA LEU A 23 -11.68 -9.84 -29.03
C LEU A 23 -12.21 -11.03 -28.22
N PRO A 24 -12.57 -12.20 -28.81
CA PRO A 24 -13.02 -13.35 -28.02
C PRO A 24 -11.96 -13.81 -27.01
N PHE A 25 -10.67 -13.84 -27.39
CA PHE A 25 -9.58 -14.15 -26.46
C PHE A 25 -9.46 -13.11 -25.35
N SER A 26 -9.64 -11.83 -25.67
CA SER A 26 -9.61 -10.74 -24.69
C SER A 26 -10.77 -10.83 -23.70
N VAL A 27 -11.97 -11.19 -24.16
CA VAL A 27 -13.15 -11.45 -23.33
C VAL A 27 -12.91 -12.64 -22.41
N CYS A 28 -12.40 -13.76 -22.94
CA CYS A 28 -12.06 -14.94 -22.13
C CYS A 28 -11.01 -14.60 -21.05
N TYR A 29 -9.95 -13.88 -21.41
CA TYR A 29 -8.95 -13.42 -20.45
C TYR A 29 -9.55 -12.51 -19.38
N CYS A 30 -10.38 -11.53 -19.78
CA CYS A 30 -11.04 -10.62 -18.85
C CYS A 30 -11.97 -11.37 -17.88
N LEU A 31 -12.71 -12.36 -18.39
CA LEU A 31 -13.59 -13.21 -17.60
C LEU A 31 -12.80 -14.01 -16.56
N ILE A 32 -11.72 -14.70 -16.98
CA ILE A 32 -10.85 -15.48 -16.10
C ILE A 32 -10.20 -14.59 -15.05
N ALA A 33 -9.64 -13.44 -15.44
CA ALA A 33 -9.02 -12.50 -14.53
C ALA A 33 -10.04 -11.96 -13.49
N THR A 34 -11.26 -11.64 -13.93
CA THR A 34 -12.34 -11.15 -13.07
C THR A 34 -12.81 -12.23 -12.09
N LEU A 35 -13.02 -13.46 -12.56
CA LEU A 35 -13.40 -14.61 -11.73
C LEU A 35 -12.32 -14.92 -10.70
N LYS A 36 -11.06 -15.04 -11.12
CA LYS A 36 -9.91 -15.25 -10.21
C LYS A 36 -9.83 -14.13 -9.17
N ARG A 37 -10.10 -12.88 -9.58
CA ARG A 37 -10.13 -11.74 -8.65
C ARG A 37 -11.33 -11.77 -7.73
N ARG A 38 -12.50 -12.27 -8.13
CA ARG A 38 -13.67 -12.38 -7.23
C ARG A 38 -13.51 -13.53 -6.23
N LEU A 39 -12.98 -14.66 -6.67
CA LEU A 39 -12.84 -15.87 -5.86
C LEU A 39 -11.65 -15.85 -4.90
N ALA A 40 -10.63 -15.03 -5.17
CA ALA A 40 -9.48 -14.93 -4.28
C ALA A 40 -9.89 -14.45 -2.88
N LYS A 41 -9.68 -15.29 -1.87
CA LYS A 41 -10.00 -14.97 -0.49
C LYS A 41 -9.11 -13.83 0.01
N LYS A 42 -9.68 -12.98 0.87
CA LYS A 42 -8.88 -12.03 1.64
C LYS A 42 -8.06 -12.82 2.65
N GLN A 43 -6.78 -12.53 2.75
CA GLN A 43 -5.93 -13.12 3.78
C GLN A 43 -6.24 -12.42 5.10
N ASP A 44 -6.65 -13.21 6.08
CA ASP A 44 -6.90 -12.76 7.45
C ASP A 44 -5.66 -13.05 8.31
N PHE A 45 -5.30 -12.10 9.16
CA PHE A 45 -4.17 -12.20 10.08
C PHE A 45 -4.62 -12.26 11.55
N GLY A 46 -5.93 -12.25 11.82
CA GLY A 46 -6.50 -12.39 13.16
C GLY A 46 -6.49 -11.12 14.01
N ILE A 47 -5.98 -10.00 13.47
CA ILE A 47 -5.97 -8.69 14.12
C ILE A 47 -6.47 -7.60 13.16
N PRO A 48 -7.03 -6.48 13.66
CA PRO A 48 -7.47 -5.38 12.82
C PRO A 48 -6.32 -4.77 12.02
N ILE A 49 -6.54 -4.64 10.71
CA ILE A 49 -5.64 -3.96 9.78
C ILE A 49 -6.39 -2.77 9.17
N ILE A 50 -5.77 -1.59 9.24
CA ILE A 50 -6.27 -0.36 8.60
C ILE A 50 -5.25 0.03 7.54
N SER A 51 -5.71 0.35 6.33
CA SER A 51 -4.86 0.73 5.21
C SER A 51 -5.22 2.13 4.75
N VAL A 52 -4.23 3.01 4.67
CA VAL A 52 -4.38 4.37 4.15
C VAL A 52 -3.70 4.44 2.79
N GLY A 53 -4.43 4.85 1.76
CA GLY A 53 -3.89 4.99 0.42
C GLY A 53 -4.61 6.04 -0.42
N ASN A 54 -4.16 6.18 -1.66
CA ASN A 54 -4.74 7.09 -2.65
C ASN A 54 -4.75 6.36 -4.00
N LEU A 55 -5.76 6.68 -4.82
CA LEU A 55 -5.91 6.18 -6.19
C LEU A 55 -5.15 7.02 -7.23
N ILE A 56 -4.81 8.27 -6.90
CA ILE A 56 -4.15 9.23 -7.79
C ILE A 56 -2.71 9.48 -7.32
N ALA A 57 -1.76 9.69 -8.24
CA ALA A 57 -0.41 10.10 -7.89
C ALA A 57 -0.41 11.60 -7.48
N GLY A 58 -0.06 11.91 -6.24
CA GLY A 58 -0.02 13.29 -5.73
C GLY A 58 -0.01 13.39 -4.20
N GLY A 59 0.33 14.58 -3.69
CA GLY A 59 0.31 14.92 -2.26
C GLY A 59 -1.13 14.93 -1.73
N SER A 60 -1.56 13.78 -1.20
CA SER A 60 -2.96 13.51 -0.82
C SER A 60 -3.20 13.55 0.69
N GLY A 61 -2.22 14.02 1.46
CA GLY A 61 -2.33 14.05 2.92
C GLY A 61 -2.31 12.67 3.59
N LYS A 62 -1.92 11.61 2.87
CA LYS A 62 -1.85 10.23 3.40
C LYS A 62 -1.02 10.13 4.68
N THR A 63 0.20 10.67 4.65
CA THR A 63 1.12 10.58 5.78
C THR A 63 0.58 11.34 7.01
N PRO A 64 0.15 12.62 6.91
CA PRO A 64 -0.52 13.30 8.03
C PRO A 64 -1.76 12.55 8.55
N PHE A 65 -2.60 12.03 7.67
CA PHE A 65 -3.81 11.30 8.07
C PHE A 65 -3.49 9.98 8.78
N LEU A 66 -2.50 9.24 8.28
CA LEU A 66 -2.03 8.00 8.91
C LEU A 66 -1.44 8.27 10.29
N ILE A 67 -0.63 9.33 10.44
CA ILE A 67 -0.08 9.76 11.74
C ILE A 67 -1.22 10.12 12.70
N HIS A 68 -2.24 10.83 12.22
CA HIS A 68 -3.38 11.21 13.05
C HIS A 68 -4.16 9.99 13.55
N ILE A 69 -4.45 9.02 12.68
CA ILE A 69 -5.09 7.76 13.09
C ILE A 69 -4.22 7.01 14.09
N ALA A 70 -2.91 6.93 13.84
CA ALA A 70 -1.97 6.24 14.71
C ALA A 70 -2.00 6.82 16.13
N ASN A 71 -1.85 8.14 16.25
CA ASN A 71 -1.90 8.82 17.54
C ASN A 71 -3.27 8.72 18.21
N PHE A 72 -4.36 8.90 17.46
CA PHE A 72 -5.71 8.75 17.98
C PHE A 72 -5.96 7.36 18.60
N LEU A 73 -5.55 6.29 17.91
CA LEU A 73 -5.70 4.94 18.42
C LEU A 73 -4.84 4.69 19.66
N SER A 74 -3.64 5.29 19.71
CA SER A 74 -2.74 5.21 20.86
C SER A 74 -3.31 5.94 22.07
N GLU A 75 -3.83 7.16 21.88
CA GLU A 75 -4.46 7.97 22.93
C GLU A 75 -5.70 7.29 23.51
N CYS A 76 -6.49 6.62 22.67
CA CYS A 76 -7.62 5.81 23.11
C CYS A 76 -7.22 4.45 23.72
N GLN A 77 -5.93 4.14 23.83
CA GLN A 77 -5.41 2.91 24.44
C GLN A 77 -5.96 1.62 23.80
N TYR A 78 -6.20 1.62 22.48
CA TYR A 78 -6.73 0.46 21.77
C TYR A 78 -5.76 -0.73 21.69
N GLY A 79 -4.48 -0.53 22.02
CA GLY A 79 -3.47 -1.57 22.06
C GLY A 79 -2.17 -1.18 21.38
N GLU A 80 -1.27 -2.15 21.26
CA GLU A 80 0.03 -1.99 20.60
C GLU A 80 -0.13 -1.80 19.08
N ILE A 81 0.19 -0.61 18.58
CA ILE A 81 0.01 -0.24 17.18
C ILE A 81 1.33 -0.38 16.43
N CYS A 82 1.27 -1.01 15.25
CA CYS A 82 2.41 -1.05 14.33
C CYS A 82 2.06 -0.46 12.96
N VAL A 83 2.78 0.59 12.58
CA VAL A 83 2.74 1.12 11.21
C VAL A 83 3.72 0.34 10.35
N ILE A 84 3.26 -0.15 9.21
CA ILE A 84 4.12 -0.77 8.21
C ILE A 84 4.15 0.12 6.98
N SER A 85 5.35 0.56 6.57
CA SER A 85 5.59 1.24 5.30
C SER A 85 6.55 0.45 4.38
N ARG A 86 6.61 0.84 3.11
CA ARG A 86 7.50 0.21 2.11
C ARG A 86 8.93 0.68 2.28
N GLY A 87 9.13 1.90 2.79
CA GLY A 87 10.43 2.56 2.89
C GLY A 87 11.00 2.92 1.53
N TYR A 88 10.35 3.87 0.85
CA TYR A 88 10.79 4.35 -0.47
C TYR A 88 12.19 4.98 -0.40
N LYS A 89 13.04 4.70 -1.41
CA LYS A 89 14.43 5.19 -1.54
C LYS A 89 15.38 4.90 -0.36
N ARG A 90 15.02 4.02 0.58
CA ARG A 90 15.94 3.60 1.64
C ARG A 90 17.12 2.78 1.08
N LYS A 91 18.26 2.80 1.77
CA LYS A 91 19.45 2.00 1.42
C LYS A 91 19.43 0.58 1.99
N SER A 92 18.57 0.31 2.97
CA SER A 92 18.45 -1.02 3.59
C SER A 92 17.60 -1.98 2.76
N THR A 93 17.83 -3.27 2.96
CA THR A 93 17.07 -4.38 2.39
C THR A 93 16.42 -5.20 3.50
N GLY A 94 15.43 -6.03 3.16
CA GLY A 94 14.73 -6.86 4.16
C GLY A 94 13.77 -6.08 5.07
N LEU A 95 13.57 -6.58 6.28
CA LEU A 95 12.74 -5.96 7.30
C LEU A 95 13.62 -5.12 8.22
N VAL A 96 13.22 -3.88 8.48
CA VAL A 96 13.90 -2.98 9.43
C VAL A 96 12.87 -2.33 10.33
N TRP A 97 13.11 -2.40 11.63
CA TRP A 97 12.38 -1.62 12.62
C TRP A 97 12.92 -0.19 12.60
N VAL A 98 12.04 0.77 12.31
CA VAL A 98 12.34 2.21 12.37
C VAL A 98 12.16 2.71 13.77
N SER A 99 11.08 2.31 14.43
CA SER A 99 10.86 2.50 15.85
C SER A 99 10.23 1.27 16.48
N LYS A 100 10.43 1.10 17.78
CA LYS A 100 9.65 0.20 18.62
C LYS A 100 9.10 0.98 19.80
N ASN A 101 7.78 0.99 19.94
CA ASN A 101 7.06 1.66 21.03
C ASN A 101 7.54 3.10 21.25
N GLY A 102 7.71 3.85 20.17
CA GLY A 102 8.19 5.25 20.19
C GLY A 102 9.72 5.41 20.15
N ASP A 103 10.51 4.40 20.52
CA ASP A 103 11.96 4.49 20.48
C ASP A 103 12.50 4.34 19.06
N ILE A 104 13.21 5.36 18.56
CA ILE A 104 13.81 5.35 17.22
C ILE A 104 15.04 4.45 17.18
N LEU A 105 15.04 3.46 16.28
CA LEU A 105 16.07 2.42 16.18
C LEU A 105 16.99 2.54 14.96
N CYS A 106 16.63 3.35 13.97
CA CYS A 106 17.48 3.54 12.80
C CYS A 106 17.36 4.95 12.18
N ASP A 107 18.35 5.30 11.38
CA ASP A 107 18.42 6.60 10.70
C ASP A 107 17.57 6.63 9.41
N VAL A 108 17.41 7.85 8.89
CA VAL A 108 16.70 8.12 7.63
C VAL A 108 17.28 7.31 6.46
N LYS A 109 18.60 7.09 6.41
CA LYS A 109 19.23 6.33 5.32
C LYS A 109 18.75 4.88 5.29
N LYS A 110 18.50 4.28 6.46
CA LYS A 110 18.00 2.90 6.58
C LYS A 110 16.48 2.81 6.49
N SER A 111 15.74 3.79 6.98
CA SER A 111 14.26 3.76 7.04
C SER A 111 13.58 4.35 5.79
N GLY A 112 14.17 5.40 5.21
CA GLY A 112 13.53 6.30 4.25
C GLY A 112 12.91 7.51 4.95
N ASP A 113 12.71 8.60 4.21
CA ASP A 113 12.23 9.88 4.77
C ASP A 113 10.84 9.77 5.39
N GLU A 114 9.88 9.16 4.66
CA GLU A 114 8.48 9.06 5.13
C GLU A 114 8.33 8.16 6.37
N PRO A 115 8.89 6.95 6.45
CA PRO A 115 8.77 6.12 7.65
C PRO A 115 9.48 6.72 8.86
N TYR A 116 10.62 7.40 8.65
CA TYR A 116 11.31 8.10 9.73
C TYR A 116 10.46 9.26 10.26
N LEU A 117 9.82 10.03 9.37
CA LEU A 117 8.89 11.07 9.76
C LEU A 117 7.73 10.51 10.59
N ILE A 118 7.10 9.43 10.13
CA ILE A 118 6.01 8.77 10.87
C ILE A 118 6.49 8.36 12.27
N ALA A 119 7.65 7.69 12.35
CA ALA A 119 8.22 7.25 13.62
C ALA A 119 8.49 8.41 14.59
N LYS A 120 8.96 9.55 14.08
CA LYS A 120 9.22 10.74 14.90
C LYS A 120 7.94 11.47 15.32
N SER A 121 6.88 11.39 14.50
CA SER A 121 5.61 12.08 14.73
C SER A 121 4.61 11.29 15.59
N CYS A 122 4.88 10.00 15.82
CA CYS A 122 4.02 9.14 16.65
C CYS A 122 4.70 8.85 17.99
N LYS A 123 3.96 8.99 19.09
CA LYS A 123 4.42 8.57 20.42
C LYS A 123 3.96 7.14 20.69
N ASP A 124 4.80 6.31 21.29
CA ASP A 124 4.48 4.94 21.70
C ASP A 124 4.07 3.99 20.57
N ILE A 125 4.43 4.30 19.32
CA ILE A 125 4.07 3.50 18.14
C ILE A 125 5.30 2.86 17.52
N SER A 126 5.15 1.59 17.16
CA SER A 126 6.15 0.84 16.42
C SER A 126 6.04 1.10 14.92
N VAL A 127 7.16 1.36 14.25
CA VAL A 127 7.20 1.59 12.79
C VAL A 127 8.13 0.59 12.14
N LEU A 128 7.64 -0.10 11.11
CA LEU A 128 8.32 -1.16 10.40
C LEU A 128 8.39 -0.86 8.91
N VAL A 129 9.54 -1.10 8.30
CA VAL A 129 9.71 -0.97 6.84
C VAL A 129 10.06 -2.30 6.19
N CYS A 130 9.25 -2.71 5.21
CA CYS A 130 9.49 -3.94 4.46
C CYS A 130 8.77 -3.93 3.11
N LYS A 131 9.39 -4.51 2.08
CA LYS A 131 8.77 -4.70 0.76
C LYS A 131 7.69 -5.79 0.79
N ASN A 132 7.91 -6.87 1.55
CA ASN A 132 6.94 -7.95 1.71
C ASN A 132 6.01 -7.64 2.89
N ARG A 133 4.77 -7.24 2.58
CA ARG A 133 3.79 -6.84 3.61
C ARG A 133 3.28 -7.98 4.45
N GLU A 134 3.09 -9.16 3.86
CA GLU A 134 2.63 -10.34 4.61
C GLU A 134 3.67 -10.76 5.64
N PHE A 135 4.94 -10.79 5.24
CA PHE A 135 6.04 -11.06 6.16
C PHE A 135 6.12 -10.02 7.27
N ALA A 136 6.02 -8.74 6.92
CA ALA A 136 6.06 -7.65 7.88
C ALA A 136 4.91 -7.69 8.90
N ILE A 137 3.69 -8.00 8.46
CA ILE A 137 2.53 -8.15 9.35
C ILE A 137 2.76 -9.29 10.33
N LYS A 138 3.25 -10.45 9.86
CA LYS A 138 3.55 -11.59 10.72
C LYS A 138 4.61 -11.25 11.77
N GLU A 139 5.67 -10.54 11.39
CA GLU A 139 6.71 -10.13 12.34
C GLU A 139 6.22 -9.04 13.31
N ALA A 140 5.32 -8.15 12.87
CA ALA A 140 4.68 -7.19 13.76
C ALA A 140 3.80 -7.88 14.81
N ILE A 141 2.98 -8.86 14.40
CA ILE A 141 2.14 -9.66 15.31
C ILE A 141 3.00 -10.42 16.32
N LYS A 142 4.08 -11.07 15.86
CA LYS A 142 5.03 -11.75 16.77
C LYS A 142 5.67 -10.79 17.77
N SER A 143 5.86 -9.52 17.40
CA SER A 143 6.39 -8.49 18.28
C SER A 143 5.32 -7.84 19.18
N GLY A 144 4.09 -8.36 19.20
CA GLY A 144 3.03 -7.92 20.09
C GLY A 144 2.02 -6.95 19.48
N ALA A 145 2.12 -6.61 18.19
CA ALA A 145 1.17 -5.70 17.57
C ALA A 145 -0.26 -6.25 17.61
N GLN A 146 -1.19 -5.43 18.10
CA GLN A 146 -2.62 -5.71 18.16
C GLN A 146 -3.38 -4.99 17.05
N ILE A 147 -2.82 -3.91 16.51
CA ILE A 147 -3.40 -3.17 15.38
C ILE A 147 -2.31 -2.85 14.36
N ILE A 148 -2.60 -3.09 13.08
CA ILE A 148 -1.69 -2.74 11.98
C ILE A 148 -2.22 -1.55 11.19
N LEU A 149 -1.36 -0.56 10.96
CA LEU A 149 -1.59 0.52 9.99
C LEU A 149 -0.70 0.32 8.76
N LEU A 150 -1.31 0.21 7.58
CA LEU A 150 -0.60 0.06 6.32
C LEU A 150 -0.54 1.39 5.57
N ASP A 151 0.69 1.87 5.36
CA ASP A 151 0.97 2.96 4.44
C ASP A 151 0.99 2.42 3.00
N ASP A 152 0.06 2.90 2.17
CA ASP A 152 -0.20 2.45 0.80
C ASP A 152 -0.53 0.95 0.66
N GLY A 153 -1.45 0.49 1.53
CA GLY A 153 -1.88 -0.90 1.60
C GLY A 153 -2.95 -1.32 0.59
N LEU A 154 -3.51 -0.41 -0.22
CA LEU A 154 -4.73 -0.65 -1.03
C LEU A 154 -4.62 -1.83 -2.00
N ARG A 155 -3.41 -2.13 -2.49
CA ARG A 155 -3.15 -3.20 -3.46
C ARG A 155 -3.23 -4.61 -2.87
N PHE A 156 -3.05 -4.73 -1.55
CA PHE A 156 -3.02 -6.02 -0.87
C PHE A 156 -4.42 -6.51 -0.55
N ARG A 157 -4.66 -7.82 -0.71
CA ARG A 157 -5.96 -8.45 -0.46
C ARG A 157 -6.04 -9.01 0.95
N PHE A 158 -5.93 -8.14 1.93
CA PHE A 158 -6.04 -8.53 3.34
C PHE A 158 -7.47 -8.29 3.85
N ALA A 159 -7.85 -8.94 4.94
CA ALA A 159 -9.00 -8.55 5.73
C ALA A 159 -8.65 -7.25 6.47
N LYS A 160 -9.10 -6.12 5.93
CA LYS A 160 -8.70 -4.78 6.38
C LYS A 160 -9.79 -3.74 6.10
N LEU A 161 -9.74 -2.64 6.84
CA LEU A 161 -10.44 -1.40 6.56
C LEU A 161 -9.58 -0.51 5.66
N ASP A 162 -10.14 0.00 4.56
CA ASP A 162 -9.42 0.84 3.61
C ASP A 162 -9.92 2.29 3.68
N PHE A 163 -9.02 3.22 4.00
CA PHE A 163 -9.22 4.66 3.83
C PHE A 163 -8.58 5.11 2.52
N ILE A 164 -9.42 5.54 1.57
CA ILE A 164 -8.98 6.09 0.29
C ILE A 164 -9.07 7.60 0.36
N LEU A 165 -7.92 8.26 0.44
CA LEU A 165 -7.86 9.70 0.39
C LEU A 165 -7.91 10.17 -1.05
N ARG A 166 -8.76 11.17 -1.31
CA ARG A 166 -8.81 11.89 -2.58
C ARG A 166 -8.27 13.29 -2.35
N PRO A 167 -7.38 13.81 -3.20
CA PRO A 167 -7.00 15.20 -3.13
C PRO A 167 -8.25 16.06 -3.31
N LYS A 168 -8.33 17.18 -2.59
CA LYS A 168 -9.37 18.18 -2.82
C LYS A 168 -9.21 18.67 -4.26
N GLU A 169 -10.27 18.58 -5.07
CA GLU A 169 -10.25 19.19 -6.39
C GLU A 169 -9.94 20.67 -6.20
N SER A 170 -8.80 21.12 -6.74
CA SER A 170 -8.55 22.54 -6.88
C SER A 170 -9.51 23.03 -7.96
N HIS A 171 -10.67 23.52 -7.54
CA HIS A 171 -11.46 24.42 -8.38
C HIS A 171 -10.57 25.63 -8.66
N ILE A 172 -9.93 25.61 -9.83
CA ILE A 172 -9.42 26.80 -10.50
C ILE A 172 -10.55 27.27 -11.40
#